data_AF-A0A6N8WP36-F1
#
_entry.id   AF-A0A6N8WP36-F1
#
_cell.length_a   1.000
_cell.length_b   1.000
_cell.length_c   1.000
_cell.angle_alpha   90.00
_cell.angle_beta   90.00
_cell.angle_gamma   90.00
#
_symmetry.space_group_name_H-M   'P 1'
#
loop_
_entity.id
_entity.type
_entity.pdbx_description
1 polymer ?
#
loop_
_entity_poly.entity_id
_entity_poly.type
_entity_poly.pdbx_seq_one_letter_code
_entity_poly.pdbx_strand_id
1 'polypeptide(L)'
;MKGLRIGLAIAALLAAPPVAAQTSRRAATLDAINQHPFFFHGQEVVLVAEAVADQVLTWLVSEDDSVRILALDVPPPPAGVREPLEVVGTFFDVGRLDETDQRLAGLPIRRISDELLQRPWPTRGELPILIATESRPAEAATATTLRSIVLDPVRYENDGVTVIGRFRGRNLYGDMPEAPDESRWDFVLRSADAAIWVVGMEPKGDDFELDILARRDTGRWLEVTGSVRIEDGMVLVDAGRLTLAEPGADRPADTTTTASAATRLPPPEVIFSAPLANDIDVPPDGNVRVQFSRDMDAESFEGRVRARYGQGAATEGAEIPVTIGYRGRNRVLEVRFEQELERFQSVTVELLDGISANDGTPLPPWTITFFVGG
;
A
#
# COMPACT_ATOMS: atom_id res chain seq x y z
N MET A 1 -41.46 47.25 -42.22
CA MET A 1 -40.39 46.29 -42.61
C MET A 1 -39.35 46.24 -41.51
N LYS A 2 -39.12 45.02 -40.99
CA LYS A 2 -38.01 44.54 -40.15
C LYS A 2 -37.85 45.13 -38.74
N GLY A 3 -38.42 44.42 -37.76
CA GLY A 3 -38.02 44.49 -36.36
C GLY A 3 -36.66 43.83 -36.15
N LEU A 4 -35.77 44.52 -35.44
CA LEU A 4 -34.42 44.08 -35.09
C LEU A 4 -34.49 43.32 -33.76
N ARG A 5 -34.28 42.00 -33.81
CA ARG A 5 -34.12 41.15 -32.62
C ARG A 5 -32.68 41.30 -32.11
N ILE A 6 -32.52 41.85 -30.92
CA ILE A 6 -31.24 41.85 -30.19
C ILE A 6 -31.09 40.48 -29.55
N GLY A 7 -30.22 39.65 -30.12
CA GLY A 7 -29.80 38.37 -29.53
C GLY A 7 -28.65 38.60 -28.55
N LEU A 8 -28.92 38.42 -27.27
CA LEU A 8 -27.94 38.43 -26.18
C LEU A 8 -27.16 37.11 -26.24
N ALA A 9 -25.88 37.16 -26.61
CA ALA A 9 -24.99 36.00 -26.53
C ALA A 9 -24.36 35.94 -25.13
N ILE A 10 -24.83 35.00 -24.30
CA ILE A 10 -24.20 34.65 -23.03
C ILE A 10 -23.00 33.76 -23.35
N ALA A 11 -21.79 34.34 -23.26
CA ALA A 11 -20.56 33.57 -23.31
C ALA A 11 -20.37 32.88 -21.95
N ALA A 12 -20.64 31.57 -21.90
CA ALA A 12 -20.31 30.74 -20.75
C ALA A 12 -18.78 30.55 -20.70
N LEU A 13 -18.13 31.27 -19.78
CA LEU A 13 -16.72 31.04 -19.44
C LEU A 13 -16.66 29.73 -18.63
N LEU A 14 -16.24 28.64 -19.28
CA LEU A 14 -15.88 27.40 -18.61
C LEU A 14 -14.61 27.65 -17.78
N ALA A 15 -14.78 27.95 -16.49
CA ALA A 15 -13.68 27.91 -15.54
C ALA A 15 -13.25 26.45 -15.38
N ALA A 16 -12.05 26.12 -15.89
CA ALA A 16 -11.42 24.83 -15.62
C ALA A 16 -11.19 24.70 -14.10
N PRO A 17 -11.46 23.52 -13.50
CA PRO A 17 -11.14 23.30 -12.11
C PRO A 17 -9.63 23.49 -11.89
N PRO A 18 -9.21 23.98 -10.71
CA PRO A 18 -7.79 24.05 -10.38
C PRO A 18 -7.23 22.63 -10.45
N VAL A 19 -6.21 22.43 -11.30
CA VAL A 19 -5.37 21.24 -11.26
C VAL A 19 -4.69 21.29 -9.90
N ALA A 20 -5.22 20.57 -8.92
CA ALA A 20 -4.45 20.24 -7.73
C ALA A 20 -3.15 19.63 -8.24
N ALA A 21 -2.01 20.19 -7.83
CA ALA A 21 -0.72 19.57 -8.09
C ALA A 21 -0.82 18.16 -7.50
N GLN A 22 -1.02 17.14 -8.36
CA GLN A 22 -0.92 15.76 -7.93
C GLN A 22 0.53 15.60 -7.49
N THR A 23 0.76 15.66 -6.19
CA THR A 23 1.99 15.15 -5.57
C THR A 23 2.12 13.72 -6.06
N SER A 24 3.01 13.50 -7.02
CA SER A 24 3.22 12.16 -7.53
C SER A 24 3.81 11.33 -6.40
N ARG A 25 3.13 10.25 -6.03
CA ARG A 25 3.60 9.24 -5.08
C ARG A 25 5.08 8.91 -5.30
N ARG A 26 5.82 8.69 -4.22
CA ARG A 26 7.26 8.36 -4.24
C ARG A 26 7.53 7.09 -3.47
N ALA A 27 8.13 6.09 -4.12
CA ALA A 27 8.72 4.97 -3.41
C ALA A 27 9.95 5.46 -2.61
N ALA A 28 10.07 5.01 -1.36
CA ALA A 28 11.18 5.38 -0.49
C ALA A 28 11.40 4.31 0.60
N THR A 29 12.59 4.31 1.20
CA THR A 29 12.88 3.59 2.43
C THR A 29 12.61 4.45 3.65
N LEU A 30 12.48 3.83 4.83
CA LEU A 30 12.45 4.57 6.10
C LEU A 30 13.73 5.39 6.30
N ASP A 31 14.89 4.84 5.93
CA ASP A 31 16.17 5.54 6.04
C ASP A 31 16.22 6.79 5.17
N ALA A 32 15.76 6.71 3.90
CA ALA A 32 15.68 7.87 3.02
C ALA A 32 14.81 8.98 3.63
N ILE A 33 13.66 8.61 4.21
CA ILE A 33 12.75 9.56 4.85
C ILE A 33 13.40 10.20 6.08
N ASN A 34 14.09 9.41 6.89
CA ASN A 34 14.77 9.89 8.10
C ASN A 34 15.97 10.79 7.81
N GLN A 35 16.76 10.47 6.78
CA GLN A 35 17.94 11.25 6.38
C GLN A 35 17.55 12.52 5.60
N HIS A 36 16.47 12.47 4.82
CA HIS A 36 16.02 13.57 3.96
C HIS A 36 14.61 14.07 4.31
N PRO A 37 14.30 14.39 5.58
CA PRO A 37 12.93 14.65 6.01
C PRO A 37 12.34 15.92 5.38
N PHE A 38 13.17 16.90 5.01
CA PHE A 38 12.73 18.10 4.31
C PHE A 38 12.20 17.79 2.90
N PHE A 39 12.86 16.87 2.19
CA PHE A 39 12.46 16.48 0.84
C PHE A 39 11.11 15.74 0.84
N PHE A 40 10.92 14.83 1.79
CA PHE A 40 9.69 14.03 1.90
C PHE A 40 8.55 14.75 2.64
N HIS A 41 8.80 15.88 3.31
CA HIS A 41 7.79 16.58 4.09
C HIS A 41 6.57 16.98 3.24
N GLY A 42 5.40 16.47 3.59
CA GLY A 42 4.14 16.68 2.87
C GLY A 42 4.02 15.92 1.54
N GLN A 43 4.94 14.99 1.23
CA GLN A 43 4.86 14.13 0.05
C GLN A 43 4.06 12.86 0.37
N GLU A 44 3.31 12.38 -0.63
CA GLU A 44 2.79 11.01 -0.60
C GLU A 44 3.92 10.03 -0.90
N VAL A 45 4.16 9.10 0.00
CA VAL A 45 5.19 8.07 -0.10
C VAL A 45 4.57 6.68 -0.07
N VAL A 46 5.26 5.73 -0.70
CA VAL A 46 5.04 4.31 -0.50
C VAL A 46 6.34 3.68 0.01
N LEU A 47 6.22 2.88 1.05
CA LEU A 47 7.35 2.19 1.67
C LEU A 47 6.94 0.77 2.07
N VAL A 48 7.92 -0.10 2.17
CA VAL A 48 7.80 -1.40 2.84
C VAL A 48 8.59 -1.32 4.14
N ALA A 49 7.98 -1.66 5.26
CA ALA A 49 8.63 -1.66 6.57
C ALA A 49 7.97 -2.66 7.51
N GLU A 50 8.71 -3.05 8.55
CA GLU A 50 8.15 -3.80 9.66
C GLU A 50 7.24 -2.88 10.50
N ALA A 51 6.00 -3.29 10.72
CA ALA A 51 5.10 -2.65 11.65
C ALA A 51 5.19 -3.34 13.01
N VAL A 52 5.30 -2.56 14.08
CA VAL A 52 5.29 -3.04 15.46
C VAL A 52 4.29 -2.24 16.29
N ALA A 53 3.64 -2.91 17.25
CA ALA A 53 2.73 -2.27 18.17
C ALA A 53 3.46 -1.81 19.44
N ASP A 54 3.22 -0.56 19.82
CA ASP A 54 3.52 -0.03 21.15
C ASP A 54 2.22 0.49 21.76
N GLN A 55 1.62 -0.32 22.63
CA GLN A 55 0.27 -0.11 23.17
C GLN A 55 -0.79 0.01 22.06
N VAL A 56 -1.28 1.24 21.81
CA VAL A 56 -2.30 1.56 20.80
C VAL A 56 -1.69 2.20 19.55
N LEU A 57 -0.38 2.41 19.54
CA LEU A 57 0.35 3.06 18.45
C LEU A 57 1.01 2.02 17.55
N THR A 58 1.04 2.33 16.27
CA THR A 58 1.74 1.53 15.25
C THR A 58 3.00 2.27 14.83
N TRP A 59 4.15 1.63 14.98
CA TRP A 59 5.42 2.14 14.52
C TRP A 59 5.89 1.37 13.30
N LEU A 60 6.29 2.09 12.26
CA LEU A 60 7.04 1.54 11.14
C LEU A 60 8.52 1.63 11.50
N VAL A 61 9.21 0.51 11.50
CA VAL A 61 10.61 0.40 11.92
C VAL A 61 11.48 -0.17 10.81
N SER A 62 12.71 0.32 10.72
CA SER A 62 13.74 -0.27 9.85
C SER A 62 14.09 -1.68 10.33
N GLU A 63 14.71 -2.48 9.46
CA GLU A 63 15.11 -3.86 9.78
C GLU A 63 16.04 -3.93 11.00
N ASP A 64 16.91 -2.93 11.17
CA ASP A 64 17.87 -2.81 12.26
C ASP A 64 17.37 -2.01 13.47
N ASP A 65 16.09 -1.61 13.49
CA ASP A 65 15.46 -0.77 14.51
C ASP A 65 16.11 0.63 14.70
N SER A 66 16.97 1.07 13.79
CA SER A 66 17.64 2.38 13.87
C SER A 66 16.71 3.55 13.56
N VAL A 67 15.69 3.33 12.73
CA VAL A 67 14.70 4.34 12.33
C VAL A 67 13.30 3.87 12.71
N ARG A 68 12.50 4.80 13.24
CA ARG A 68 11.07 4.58 13.50
C ARG A 68 10.23 5.78 13.09
N ILE A 69 9.09 5.52 12.47
CA ILE A 69 8.09 6.53 12.09
C ILE A 69 6.74 6.09 12.65
N LEU A 70 6.02 7.02 13.30
CA LEU A 70 4.69 6.74 13.81
C LEU A 70 3.69 6.66 12.65
N ALA A 71 3.06 5.51 12.44
CA ALA A 71 2.03 5.33 11.45
C ALA A 71 0.64 5.58 12.07
N LEU A 72 -0.07 6.56 11.52
CA LEU A 72 -1.48 6.81 11.82
C LEU A 72 -2.34 6.10 10.76
N ASP A 73 -3.55 5.72 11.15
CA ASP A 73 -4.52 4.99 10.31
C ASP A 73 -4.07 3.60 9.83
N VAL A 74 -3.04 3.06 10.48
CA VAL A 74 -2.59 1.67 10.37
C VAL A 74 -2.92 0.94 11.68
N PRO A 75 -3.73 -0.14 11.65
CA PRO A 75 -4.02 -0.93 12.85
C PRO A 75 -2.75 -1.47 13.49
N PRO A 76 -2.63 -1.46 14.83
CA PRO A 76 -1.47 -2.04 15.49
C PRO A 76 -1.47 -3.57 15.28
N PRO A 77 -0.32 -4.16 14.93
CA PRO A 77 -0.19 -5.62 14.87
C PRO A 77 -0.34 -6.23 16.29
N PRO A 78 -0.50 -7.55 16.42
CA PRO A 78 -0.52 -8.20 17.73
C PRO A 78 0.74 -7.89 18.53
N ALA A 79 0.62 -7.75 19.85
CA ALA A 79 1.74 -7.40 20.71
C ALA A 79 2.91 -8.40 20.57
N GLY A 80 4.11 -7.87 20.34
CA GLY A 80 5.32 -8.68 20.13
C GLY A 80 5.47 -9.28 18.72
N VAL A 81 4.55 -9.00 17.80
CA VAL A 81 4.65 -9.39 16.40
C VAL A 81 5.23 -8.24 15.58
N ARG A 82 6.12 -8.58 14.65
CA ARG A 82 6.58 -7.70 13.58
C ARG A 82 5.86 -8.13 12.31
N GLU A 83 5.13 -7.22 11.69
CA GLU A 83 4.35 -7.49 10.49
C GLU A 83 4.90 -6.65 9.34
N PRO A 84 5.44 -7.25 8.26
CA PRO A 84 5.91 -6.48 7.12
C PRO A 84 4.71 -5.91 6.35
N LEU A 85 4.64 -4.58 6.26
CA LEU A 85 3.57 -3.86 5.59
C LEU A 85 4.10 -3.02 4.44
N GLU A 86 3.37 -3.01 3.33
CA GLU A 86 3.44 -1.93 2.34
C GLU A 86 2.43 -0.86 2.75
N VAL A 87 2.92 0.36 2.98
CA VAL A 87 2.11 1.48 3.46
C VAL A 87 2.23 2.65 2.48
N VAL A 88 1.07 3.18 2.08
CA VAL A 88 0.96 4.40 1.27
C VAL A 88 0.39 5.50 2.15
N GLY A 89 1.08 6.62 2.27
CA GLY A 89 0.64 7.72 3.11
C GLY A 89 1.37 9.02 2.89
N THR A 90 0.94 10.07 3.57
CA THR A 90 1.64 11.37 3.53
C THR A 90 2.58 11.48 4.73
N PHE A 91 3.85 11.76 4.47
CA PHE A 91 4.86 11.93 5.51
C PHE A 91 4.88 13.36 6.06
N PHE A 92 4.97 13.50 7.38
CA PHE A 92 5.18 14.78 8.04
C PHE A 92 6.21 14.67 9.17
N ASP A 93 7.14 15.62 9.20
CA ASP A 93 7.88 15.98 10.41
C ASP A 93 7.06 17.04 11.15
N VAL A 94 6.34 16.63 12.19
CA VAL A 94 5.35 17.48 12.88
C VAL A 94 6.00 18.74 13.46
N GLY A 95 7.24 18.66 13.92
CA GLY A 95 7.95 19.80 14.50
C GLY A 95 8.29 20.91 13.52
N ARG A 96 8.02 20.72 12.22
CA ARG A 96 8.12 21.76 11.18
C ARG A 96 6.81 22.51 10.94
N LEU A 97 5.71 22.01 11.51
CA LEU A 97 4.39 22.58 11.36
C LEU A 97 3.99 23.35 12.61
N ASP A 98 3.12 24.34 12.41
CA ASP A 98 2.44 25.00 13.52
C ASP A 98 1.35 24.09 14.09
N GLU A 99 1.03 24.25 15.39
CA GLU A 99 0.00 23.47 16.08
C GLU A 99 -1.39 23.58 15.41
N THR A 100 -1.63 24.68 14.69
CA THR A 100 -2.91 24.96 14.02
C THR A 100 -2.91 24.62 12.53
N ASP A 101 -1.88 23.92 12.03
CA ASP A 101 -1.80 23.54 10.62
C ASP A 101 -2.97 22.64 10.22
N GLN A 102 -3.69 23.04 9.18
CA GLN A 102 -4.90 22.35 8.72
C GLN A 102 -4.65 20.90 8.29
N ARG A 103 -3.42 20.56 7.87
CA ARG A 103 -3.06 19.20 7.46
C ARG A 103 -3.06 18.21 8.63
N LEU A 104 -2.91 18.72 9.86
CA LEU A 104 -2.96 17.93 11.08
C LEU A 104 -4.32 17.99 11.78
N ALA A 105 -5.30 18.69 11.18
CA ALA A 105 -6.61 18.87 11.78
C ALA A 105 -7.32 17.53 11.99
N GLY A 106 -7.85 17.33 13.20
CA GLY A 106 -8.54 16.10 13.58
C GLY A 106 -7.63 14.99 14.11
N LEU A 107 -6.30 15.15 14.01
CA LEU A 107 -5.34 14.19 14.56
C LEU A 107 -5.01 14.52 16.02
N PRO A 108 -4.81 13.52 16.90
CA PRO A 108 -4.51 13.73 18.31
C PRO A 108 -3.02 14.06 18.56
N ILE A 109 -2.40 14.89 17.71
CA ILE A 109 -0.94 15.15 17.72
C ILE A 109 -0.45 15.68 19.07
N ARG A 110 -1.18 16.64 19.65
CA ARG A 110 -0.83 17.21 20.96
C ARG A 110 -0.78 16.14 22.05
N ARG A 111 -1.78 15.26 22.07
CA ARG A 111 -1.85 14.15 23.03
C ARG A 111 -0.68 13.18 22.83
N ILE A 112 -0.40 12.80 21.59
CA ILE A 112 0.71 11.92 21.24
C ILE A 112 2.04 12.55 21.66
N SER A 113 2.24 13.85 21.38
CA SER A 113 3.44 14.58 21.77
C SER A 113 3.60 14.65 23.29
N ASP A 114 2.53 14.94 24.03
CA ASP A 114 2.55 14.96 25.49
C ASP A 114 2.91 13.57 26.06
N GLU A 115 2.33 12.50 25.52
CA GLU A 115 2.57 11.12 25.97
C GLU A 115 4.01 10.66 25.65
N LEU A 116 4.49 10.89 24.43
CA LEU A 116 5.79 10.38 23.96
C LEU A 116 6.97 11.29 24.30
N LEU A 117 6.79 12.60 24.26
CA LEU A 117 7.86 13.60 24.34
C LEU A 117 7.77 14.50 25.57
N GLN A 118 6.72 14.32 26.39
CA GLN A 118 6.48 15.09 27.62
C GLN A 118 6.41 16.61 27.36
N ARG A 119 5.84 16.99 26.20
CA ARG A 119 5.63 18.39 25.80
C ARG A 119 4.47 18.52 24.81
N PRO A 120 3.80 19.68 24.75
CA PRO A 120 2.57 19.83 23.95
C PRO A 120 2.81 19.81 22.44
N TRP A 121 4.01 20.17 21.99
CA TRP A 121 4.35 20.14 20.57
C TRP A 121 5.80 19.68 20.36
N PRO A 122 6.08 18.82 19.37
CA PRO A 122 7.42 18.35 19.08
C PRO A 122 8.29 19.45 18.47
N THR A 123 9.61 19.33 18.64
CA THR A 123 10.57 20.06 17.81
C THR A 123 10.90 19.26 16.54
N ARG A 124 11.62 19.90 15.60
CA ARG A 124 11.95 19.31 14.30
C ARG A 124 12.67 17.98 14.47
N GLY A 125 12.15 16.94 13.81
CA GLY A 125 12.72 15.59 13.83
C GLY A 125 12.32 14.73 15.05
N GLU A 126 11.66 15.28 16.07
CA GLU A 126 11.27 14.49 17.26
C GLU A 126 10.03 13.63 17.04
N LEU A 127 9.15 14.01 16.09
CA LEU A 127 7.92 13.29 15.80
C LEU A 127 7.68 13.18 14.28
N PRO A 128 8.40 12.28 13.60
CA PRO A 128 8.06 11.87 12.24
C PRO A 128 6.79 11.01 12.25
N ILE A 129 5.82 11.37 11.42
CA ILE A 129 4.58 10.62 11.25
C ILE A 129 4.35 10.28 9.77
N LEU A 130 3.67 9.17 9.55
CA LEU A 130 3.07 8.81 8.26
C LEU A 130 1.56 8.68 8.46
N ILE A 131 0.78 9.51 7.78
CA ILE A 131 -0.69 9.39 7.78
C ILE A 131 -1.05 8.45 6.64
N ALA A 132 -1.40 7.20 6.96
CA ALA A 132 -1.64 6.18 5.95
C ALA A 132 -2.99 6.38 5.26
N THR A 133 -2.96 6.36 3.94
CA THR A 133 -4.17 6.26 3.10
C THR A 133 -4.51 4.79 2.80
N GLU A 134 -3.49 3.94 2.75
CA GLU A 134 -3.60 2.51 2.48
C GLU A 134 -2.49 1.75 3.21
N SER A 135 -2.82 0.56 3.71
CA SER A 135 -1.85 -0.36 4.31
C SER A 135 -2.26 -1.79 3.98
N ARG A 136 -1.30 -2.61 3.58
CA ARG A 136 -1.49 -4.04 3.27
C ARG A 136 -0.26 -4.84 3.66
N PRO A 137 -0.37 -6.15 3.89
CA PRO A 137 0.79 -7.02 4.03
C PRO A 137 1.73 -6.84 2.84
N ALA A 138 3.04 -6.73 3.10
CA ALA A 138 4.03 -6.59 2.05
C ALA A 138 4.13 -7.89 1.26
N GLU A 139 4.14 -7.78 -0.07
CA GLU A 139 4.36 -8.91 -0.97
C GLU A 139 5.81 -8.91 -1.44
N ALA A 140 6.43 -10.09 -1.45
CA ALA A 140 7.79 -10.22 -1.96
C ALA A 140 7.81 -9.94 -3.47
N ALA A 141 8.65 -8.98 -3.88
CA ALA A 141 8.86 -8.71 -5.30
C ALA A 141 9.40 -9.95 -6.02
N THR A 142 8.77 -10.28 -7.15
CA THR A 142 9.15 -11.40 -8.03
C THR A 142 9.97 -10.95 -9.24
N ALA A 143 9.97 -9.66 -9.53
CA ALA A 143 10.70 -9.03 -10.63
C ALA A 143 11.65 -7.96 -10.10
N THR A 144 12.85 -7.88 -10.68
CA THR A 144 13.79 -6.78 -10.44
C THR A 144 13.37 -5.56 -11.26
N THR A 145 12.81 -4.56 -10.57
CA THR A 145 12.34 -3.30 -11.15
C THR A 145 12.89 -2.13 -10.33
N LEU A 146 12.80 -0.89 -10.84
CA LEU A 146 13.17 0.28 -10.05
C LEU A 146 12.40 0.34 -8.72
N ARG A 147 11.10 0.01 -8.75
CA ARG A 147 10.26 0.01 -7.55
C ARG A 147 10.69 -1.04 -6.55
N SER A 148 10.92 -2.28 -6.98
CA SER A 148 11.30 -3.36 -6.06
C SER A 148 12.65 -3.08 -5.38
N ILE A 149 13.59 -2.48 -6.12
CA ILE A 149 14.89 -2.09 -5.57
C ILE A 149 14.74 -0.94 -4.56
N VAL A 150 13.91 0.07 -4.85
CA VAL A 150 13.71 1.19 -3.92
C VAL A 150 12.97 0.78 -2.65
N LEU A 151 12.00 -0.13 -2.75
CA LEU A 151 11.21 -0.58 -1.59
C LEU A 151 11.96 -1.57 -0.70
N ASP A 152 12.93 -2.31 -1.23
CA ASP A 152 13.72 -3.31 -0.50
C ASP A 152 15.17 -3.33 -1.03
N PRO A 153 15.96 -2.26 -0.79
CA PRO A 153 17.29 -2.13 -1.40
C PRO A 153 18.32 -3.07 -0.80
N VAL A 154 18.17 -3.46 0.48
CA VAL A 154 19.09 -4.39 1.16
C VAL A 154 19.14 -5.73 0.43
N ARG A 155 17.99 -6.19 -0.11
CA ARG A 155 17.92 -7.41 -0.92
C ARG A 155 18.76 -7.38 -2.20
N TYR A 156 19.08 -6.19 -2.72
CA TYR A 156 19.85 -6.03 -3.97
C TYR A 156 21.23 -5.42 -3.72
N GLU A 157 21.60 -5.12 -2.48
CA GLU A 157 22.85 -4.42 -2.18
C GLU A 157 24.06 -5.23 -2.66
N ASN A 158 24.94 -4.60 -3.43
CA ASN A 158 26.08 -5.23 -4.11
C ASN A 158 25.73 -6.23 -5.22
N ASP A 159 24.45 -6.47 -5.50
CA ASP A 159 24.02 -7.32 -6.61
C ASP A 159 24.01 -6.55 -7.93
N GLY A 160 24.31 -7.27 -9.01
CA GLY A 160 24.17 -6.77 -10.38
C GLY A 160 22.70 -6.73 -10.79
N VAL A 161 22.18 -5.54 -11.07
CA VAL A 161 20.80 -5.32 -11.52
C VAL A 161 20.77 -4.75 -12.93
N THR A 162 19.70 -5.02 -13.66
CA THR A 162 19.36 -4.31 -14.90
C THR A 162 17.98 -3.69 -14.72
N VAL A 163 17.92 -2.37 -14.86
CA VAL A 163 16.70 -1.59 -14.65
C VAL A 163 16.47 -0.65 -15.81
N ILE A 164 15.19 -0.38 -16.06
CA ILE A 164 14.77 0.50 -17.14
C ILE A 164 13.97 1.65 -16.53
N GLY A 165 14.26 2.86 -17.00
CA GLY A 165 13.49 4.02 -16.59
C GLY A 165 13.73 5.22 -17.46
N ARG A 166 12.97 6.27 -17.17
CA ARG A 166 13.05 7.55 -17.87
C ARG A 166 14.21 8.35 -17.30
N PHE A 167 15.08 8.85 -18.18
CA PHE A 167 16.14 9.80 -17.84
C PHE A 167 15.55 11.15 -17.41
N ARG A 168 16.01 11.66 -16.27
CA ARG A 168 15.52 12.90 -15.63
C ARG A 168 16.61 13.96 -15.44
N GLY A 169 17.77 13.77 -16.09
CA GLY A 169 18.94 14.63 -15.94
C GLY A 169 19.51 14.59 -14.51
N ARG A 170 20.26 15.61 -14.11
CA ARG A 170 20.75 15.78 -12.73
C ARG A 170 19.63 16.27 -11.82
N ASN A 171 18.61 15.42 -11.68
CA ASN A 171 17.42 15.65 -10.86
C ASN A 171 16.62 16.92 -11.24
N LEU A 172 16.46 17.21 -12.55
CA LEU A 172 15.84 18.45 -13.05
C LEU A 172 14.34 18.63 -12.69
N TYR A 173 13.74 17.58 -12.12
CA TYR A 173 12.34 17.50 -11.72
C TYR A 173 12.14 17.33 -10.21
N GLY A 174 13.21 17.29 -9.41
CA GLY A 174 13.11 17.03 -7.97
C GLY A 174 12.50 15.66 -7.68
N ASP A 175 12.90 14.64 -8.44
CA ASP A 175 12.48 13.26 -8.27
C ASP A 175 13.18 12.57 -7.08
N MET A 176 14.38 13.04 -6.71
CA MET A 176 15.20 12.54 -5.59
C MET A 176 15.61 13.68 -4.64
N PRO A 177 16.14 13.38 -3.43
CA PRO A 177 16.88 14.35 -2.62
C PRO A 177 18.12 14.94 -3.35
N GLU A 178 18.95 15.69 -2.63
CA GLU A 178 20.18 16.27 -3.20
C GLU A 178 21.08 15.20 -3.83
N ALA A 179 21.87 15.62 -4.83
CA ALA A 179 22.74 14.71 -5.55
C ALA A 179 23.80 14.11 -4.60
N PRO A 180 24.20 12.84 -4.82
CA PRO A 180 25.25 12.22 -4.01
C PRO A 180 26.64 12.84 -4.30
N ASP A 181 26.79 13.57 -5.41
CA ASP A 181 28.04 14.19 -5.84
C ASP A 181 29.21 13.21 -6.02
N GLU A 182 28.89 11.94 -6.31
CA GLU A 182 29.85 10.89 -6.71
C GLU A 182 30.59 11.30 -7.99
N SER A 183 29.89 11.99 -8.90
CA SER A 183 30.48 12.51 -10.12
C SER A 183 29.71 13.73 -10.66
N ARG A 184 30.33 14.42 -11.63
CA ARG A 184 29.63 15.49 -12.35
C ARG A 184 28.48 15.00 -13.22
N TRP A 185 28.43 13.69 -13.48
CA TRP A 185 27.51 13.07 -14.42
C TRP A 185 26.32 12.39 -13.76
N ASP A 186 26.23 12.40 -12.43
CA ASP A 186 25.16 11.76 -11.68
C ASP A 186 23.79 12.23 -12.19
N PHE A 187 22.92 11.26 -12.45
CA PHE A 187 21.60 11.54 -13.02
C PHE A 187 20.53 10.66 -12.40
N VAL A 188 19.28 11.10 -12.52
CA VAL A 188 18.13 10.36 -11.98
C VAL A 188 17.47 9.53 -13.08
N LEU A 189 17.16 8.29 -12.74
CA LEU A 189 16.31 7.40 -13.51
C LEU A 189 14.98 7.21 -12.76
N ARG A 190 13.85 7.34 -13.46
CA ARG A 190 12.51 7.22 -12.86
C ARG A 190 11.61 6.26 -13.63
N SER A 191 10.92 5.36 -12.94
CA SER A 191 9.76 4.63 -13.46
C SER A 191 8.61 4.69 -12.44
N ALA A 192 7.41 5.02 -12.91
CA ALA A 192 6.24 5.23 -12.07
C ALA A 192 6.51 6.16 -10.86
N ASP A 193 6.44 5.63 -9.64
CA ASP A 193 6.72 6.30 -8.37
C ASP A 193 8.13 6.05 -7.82
N ALA A 194 8.93 5.21 -8.47
CA ALA A 194 10.29 4.93 -8.07
C ALA A 194 11.29 5.79 -8.84
N ALA A 195 12.27 6.34 -8.12
CA ALA A 195 13.40 7.04 -8.68
C ALA A 195 14.69 6.60 -7.98
N ILE A 196 15.78 6.55 -8.72
CA ILE A 196 17.12 6.23 -8.19
C ILE A 196 18.15 7.19 -8.77
N TRP A 197 19.27 7.32 -8.07
CA TRP A 197 20.47 7.92 -8.64
C TRP A 197 21.23 6.88 -9.46
N VAL A 198 21.71 7.26 -10.63
CA VAL A 198 22.66 6.49 -11.44
C VAL A 198 23.98 7.24 -11.44
N VAL A 199 25.04 6.54 -11.07
CA VAL A 199 26.40 7.08 -10.92
C VAL A 199 27.40 6.24 -11.71
N GLY A 200 28.67 6.66 -11.75
CA GLY A 200 29.76 5.91 -12.37
C GLY A 200 29.87 6.06 -13.90
N MET A 201 28.83 6.50 -14.60
CA MET A 201 28.83 6.70 -16.05
C MET A 201 28.21 8.02 -16.50
N GLU A 202 28.79 8.59 -17.56
CA GLU A 202 28.14 9.63 -18.36
C GLU A 202 26.96 9.00 -19.12
N PRO A 203 25.77 9.65 -19.21
CA PRO A 203 24.60 9.13 -19.93
C PRO A 203 24.78 9.20 -21.46
N LYS A 204 25.74 8.40 -21.92
CA LYS A 204 26.24 8.33 -23.28
C LYS A 204 26.49 6.87 -23.67
N GLY A 205 26.18 6.54 -24.91
CA GLY A 205 26.49 5.26 -25.53
C GLY A 205 26.84 5.44 -27.01
N ASP A 206 26.92 4.33 -27.74
CA ASP A 206 27.36 4.36 -29.15
C ASP A 206 26.45 5.23 -30.04
N ASP A 207 25.14 5.17 -29.80
CA ASP A 207 24.12 5.83 -30.62
C ASP A 207 23.40 6.99 -29.91
N PHE A 208 23.88 7.41 -28.73
CA PHE A 208 23.22 8.47 -27.96
C PHE A 208 24.15 9.24 -27.02
N GLU A 209 23.81 10.49 -26.77
CA GLU A 209 24.43 11.34 -25.76
C GLU A 209 23.33 12.23 -25.18
N LEU A 210 23.15 12.20 -23.86
CA LEU A 210 22.12 12.99 -23.16
C LEU A 210 22.79 14.02 -22.26
N ASP A 211 22.37 15.28 -22.38
CA ASP A 211 22.85 16.33 -21.49
C ASP A 211 22.05 16.33 -20.18
N ILE A 212 22.73 16.08 -19.06
CA ILE A 212 22.15 16.03 -17.71
C ILE A 212 21.53 17.37 -17.26
N LEU A 213 21.90 18.48 -17.90
CA LEU A 213 21.36 19.82 -17.61
C LEU A 213 20.27 20.22 -18.61
N ALA A 214 20.08 19.48 -19.71
CA ALA A 214 19.14 19.83 -20.76
C ALA A 214 17.79 19.13 -20.59
N ARG A 215 16.76 19.91 -20.22
CA ARG A 215 15.38 19.39 -20.11
C ARG A 215 14.87 18.71 -21.38
N ARG A 216 15.35 19.11 -22.57
CA ARG A 216 14.95 18.51 -23.85
C ARG A 216 15.35 17.02 -23.99
N ASP A 217 16.41 16.61 -23.29
CA ASP A 217 16.95 15.25 -23.36
C ASP A 217 16.29 14.34 -22.30
N THR A 218 15.62 14.94 -21.31
CA THR A 218 14.76 14.21 -20.37
C THR A 218 13.54 13.65 -21.09
N GLY A 219 13.10 12.44 -20.74
CA GLY A 219 12.08 11.75 -21.55
C GLY A 219 12.55 10.50 -22.23
N ARG A 220 13.83 10.42 -22.55
CA ARG A 220 14.43 9.23 -23.12
C ARG A 220 14.45 8.12 -22.07
N TRP A 221 14.25 6.90 -22.52
CA TRP A 221 14.31 5.72 -21.66
C TRP A 221 15.70 5.11 -21.78
N LEU A 222 16.27 4.78 -20.63
CA LEU A 222 17.56 4.12 -20.51
C LEU A 222 17.38 2.79 -19.81
N GLU A 223 18.06 1.78 -20.34
CA GLU A 223 18.38 0.56 -19.61
C GLU A 223 19.76 0.75 -18.97
N VAL A 224 19.83 0.48 -17.67
CA VAL A 224 21.03 0.64 -16.86
C VAL A 224 21.35 -0.71 -16.23
N THR A 225 22.54 -1.24 -16.49
CA THR A 225 23.08 -2.40 -15.79
C THR A 225 24.21 -1.94 -14.88
N GLY A 226 24.14 -2.31 -13.60
CA GLY A 226 25.08 -1.85 -12.58
C GLY A 226 24.89 -2.55 -11.24
N SER A 227 25.63 -2.11 -10.22
CA SER A 227 25.48 -2.63 -8.84
C SER A 227 24.72 -1.65 -7.97
N VAL A 228 23.79 -2.14 -7.15
CA VAL A 228 23.05 -1.30 -6.19
C VAL A 228 23.94 -0.95 -5.00
N ARG A 229 23.90 0.32 -4.60
CA ARG A 229 24.51 0.87 -3.40
C ARG A 229 23.46 1.65 -2.61
N ILE A 230 23.61 1.67 -1.29
CA ILE A 230 22.80 2.51 -0.41
C ILE A 230 23.73 3.57 0.20
N GLU A 231 23.36 4.84 0.07
CA GLU A 231 24.16 5.96 0.57
C GLU A 231 23.25 7.06 1.10
N ASP A 232 23.47 7.45 2.36
CA ASP A 232 22.60 8.40 3.08
C ASP A 232 21.10 8.06 2.97
N GLY A 233 20.78 6.77 3.05
CA GLY A 233 19.42 6.21 2.89
C GLY A 233 18.88 6.21 1.45
N MET A 234 19.58 6.84 0.50
CA MET A 234 19.21 6.84 -0.92
C MET A 234 19.72 5.59 -1.63
N VAL A 235 19.00 5.19 -2.67
CA VAL A 235 19.40 4.07 -3.53
C VAL A 235 20.10 4.59 -4.77
N LEU A 236 21.33 4.11 -4.97
CA LEU A 236 22.20 4.40 -6.09
C LEU A 236 22.41 3.13 -6.92
N VAL A 237 22.56 3.29 -8.23
CA VAL A 237 23.11 2.24 -9.11
C VAL A 237 24.42 2.75 -9.69
N ASP A 238 25.51 2.09 -9.33
CA ASP A 238 26.82 2.28 -9.96
C ASP A 238 26.80 1.60 -11.32
N ALA A 239 26.65 2.40 -12.38
CA ALA A 239 26.42 1.90 -13.72
C ALA A 239 27.69 1.31 -14.32
N GLY A 240 27.58 0.10 -14.88
CA GLY A 240 28.60 -0.49 -15.73
C GLY A 240 28.24 -0.47 -17.22
N ARG A 241 26.95 -0.33 -17.54
CA ARG A 241 26.45 -0.27 -18.93
C ARG A 241 25.17 0.56 -19.02
N LEU A 242 25.06 1.34 -20.11
CA LEU A 242 23.88 2.12 -20.47
C LEU A 242 23.48 1.85 -21.92
N THR A 243 22.18 1.66 -22.17
CA THR A 243 21.62 1.59 -23.53
C THR A 243 20.31 2.38 -23.62
N LEU A 244 19.93 2.82 -24.83
CA LEU A 244 18.58 3.35 -25.06
C LEU A 244 17.55 2.23 -25.01
N ALA A 245 16.44 2.49 -24.33
CA ALA A 245 15.32 1.57 -24.22
C ALA A 245 14.02 2.21 -24.76
N GLU A 246 12.98 1.39 -24.92
CA GLU A 246 11.63 1.86 -25.23
C GLU A 246 10.77 2.00 -23.95
N PRO A 247 9.81 2.95 -23.92
CA PRO A 247 8.83 3.06 -22.85
C PRO A 247 8.01 1.77 -22.74
N GLY A 248 8.00 1.13 -21.57
CA GLY A 248 7.22 -0.10 -21.34
C GLY A 248 8.05 -1.37 -21.15
N ALA A 249 9.38 -1.25 -21.09
CA ALA A 249 10.23 -2.34 -20.62
C ALA A 249 10.38 -2.36 -19.08
N ASP A 250 9.33 -1.98 -18.34
CA ASP A 250 9.10 -2.43 -16.94
C ASP A 250 8.67 -3.93 -16.91
N ARG A 251 9.05 -4.68 -17.96
CA ARG A 251 8.98 -6.13 -17.99
C ARG A 251 10.11 -6.63 -17.11
N PRO A 252 9.90 -7.64 -16.24
CA PRO A 252 11.01 -8.30 -15.56
C PRO A 252 12.12 -8.51 -16.57
N ALA A 253 13.31 -7.92 -16.31
CA ALA A 253 14.49 -8.33 -17.03
C ALA A 253 14.55 -9.84 -16.89
N ASP A 254 14.59 -10.57 -18.00
CA ASP A 254 14.76 -12.01 -18.01
C ASP A 254 16.13 -12.31 -17.38
N THR A 255 16.16 -12.38 -16.05
CA THR A 255 17.24 -13.06 -15.36
C THR A 255 17.06 -14.52 -15.72
N THR A 256 17.90 -14.99 -16.64
CA THR A 256 18.09 -16.42 -16.87
C THR A 256 18.53 -17.04 -15.54
N THR A 257 17.55 -17.54 -14.78
CA THR A 257 17.76 -18.41 -13.62
C THR A 257 16.57 -19.36 -13.62
N THR A 258 16.88 -20.60 -14.03
CA THR A 258 16.13 -21.84 -13.85
C THR A 258 14.72 -21.73 -13.27
N ALA A 259 13.75 -22.10 -14.11
CA ALA A 259 12.37 -22.47 -13.78
C ALA A 259 12.13 -22.84 -12.31
N SER A 260 11.44 -21.96 -11.58
CA SER A 260 10.72 -22.36 -10.38
C SER A 260 9.27 -22.63 -10.80
N ALA A 261 8.82 -23.86 -10.59
CA ALA A 261 7.43 -24.24 -10.76
C ALA A 261 6.54 -23.23 -10.01
N ALA A 262 5.48 -22.75 -10.65
CA ALA A 262 4.49 -21.89 -10.01
C ALA A 262 4.04 -22.54 -8.71
N THR A 263 4.51 -22.01 -7.58
CA THR A 263 4.02 -22.40 -6.26
C THR A 263 2.59 -21.88 -6.18
N ARG A 264 1.63 -22.74 -6.55
CA ARG A 264 0.21 -22.48 -6.28
C ARG A 264 0.10 -22.18 -4.79
N LEU A 265 -0.34 -20.96 -4.47
CA LEU A 265 -0.58 -20.57 -3.08
C LEU A 265 -1.56 -21.59 -2.45
N PRO A 266 -1.41 -21.90 -1.15
CA PRO A 266 -2.30 -22.84 -0.49
C PRO A 266 -3.77 -22.37 -0.62
N PRO A 267 -4.74 -23.30 -0.67
CA PRO A 267 -6.16 -22.93 -0.70
C PRO A 267 -6.49 -21.96 0.44
N PRO A 268 -7.37 -20.97 0.20
CA PRO A 268 -7.88 -20.14 1.29
C PRO A 268 -8.58 -21.02 2.33
N GLU A 269 -8.49 -20.62 3.59
CA GLU A 269 -9.09 -21.31 4.74
C GLU A 269 -9.82 -20.32 5.62
N VAL A 270 -10.84 -20.79 6.35
CA VAL A 270 -11.47 -20.03 7.43
C VAL A 270 -10.60 -20.17 8.68
N ILE A 271 -10.01 -19.08 9.14
CA ILE A 271 -9.10 -19.07 10.30
C ILE A 271 -9.80 -18.62 11.58
N PHE A 272 -10.93 -17.91 11.46
CA PHE A 272 -11.71 -17.46 12.60
C PHE A 272 -13.20 -17.34 12.24
N SER A 273 -14.07 -17.68 13.19
CA SER A 273 -15.49 -17.39 13.13
C SER A 273 -15.98 -16.84 14.47
N ALA A 274 -16.94 -15.92 14.43
CA ALA A 274 -17.74 -15.54 15.58
C ALA A 274 -19.21 -15.56 15.15
N PRO A 275 -20.09 -16.37 15.78
CA PRO A 275 -19.81 -17.33 16.85
C PRO A 275 -18.82 -18.44 16.46
N LEU A 276 -18.34 -19.19 17.44
CA LEU A 276 -17.56 -20.42 17.24
C LEU A 276 -18.49 -21.63 17.06
N ALA A 277 -17.94 -22.71 16.53
CA ALA A 277 -18.70 -23.93 16.32
C ALA A 277 -19.19 -24.51 17.65
N ASN A 278 -20.49 -24.76 17.73
CA ASN A 278 -21.24 -25.20 18.90
C ASN A 278 -21.29 -24.17 20.05
N ASP A 279 -21.05 -22.89 19.76
CA ASP A 279 -21.34 -21.84 20.73
C ASP A 279 -22.82 -21.90 21.13
N ILE A 280 -23.06 -21.66 22.42
CA ILE A 280 -24.38 -21.59 23.03
C ILE A 280 -24.64 -20.17 23.50
N ASP A 281 -25.92 -19.84 23.68
CA ASP A 281 -26.36 -18.54 24.18
C ASP A 281 -25.97 -17.36 23.25
N VAL A 282 -25.97 -17.62 21.93
CA VAL A 282 -25.71 -16.58 20.93
C VAL A 282 -26.89 -15.60 20.89
N PRO A 283 -26.67 -14.27 20.95
CA PRO A 283 -27.75 -13.30 20.90
C PRO A 283 -28.61 -13.45 19.62
N PRO A 284 -29.94 -13.32 19.73
CA PRO A 284 -30.83 -13.49 18.58
C PRO A 284 -30.68 -12.39 17.53
N ASP A 285 -30.10 -11.23 17.88
CA ASP A 285 -29.73 -10.13 16.99
C ASP A 285 -28.25 -10.17 16.56
N GLY A 286 -27.53 -11.23 16.90
CA GLY A 286 -26.12 -11.41 16.58
C GLY A 286 -25.84 -11.56 15.08
N ASN A 287 -24.65 -11.15 14.64
CA ASN A 287 -24.15 -11.40 13.29
C ASN A 287 -23.13 -12.54 13.28
N VAL A 288 -22.90 -13.13 12.12
CA VAL A 288 -21.80 -14.07 11.91
C VAL A 288 -20.65 -13.37 11.21
N ARG A 289 -19.45 -13.50 11.77
CA ARG A 289 -18.22 -12.99 11.20
C ARG A 289 -17.31 -14.16 10.87
N VAL A 290 -16.78 -14.18 9.65
CA VAL A 290 -15.84 -15.19 9.17
C VAL A 290 -14.59 -14.50 8.65
N GLN A 291 -13.42 -14.89 9.15
CA GLN A 291 -12.13 -14.37 8.70
C GLN A 291 -11.39 -15.43 7.89
N PHE A 292 -10.86 -15.04 6.74
CA PHE A 292 -10.13 -15.92 5.84
C PHE A 292 -8.61 -15.72 5.96
N SER A 293 -7.84 -16.77 5.65
CA SER A 293 -6.38 -16.70 5.56
C SER A 293 -5.88 -15.86 4.39
N ARG A 294 -6.73 -15.60 3.38
CA ARG A 294 -6.39 -14.92 2.12
C ARG A 294 -7.49 -13.97 1.67
N ASP A 295 -7.15 -13.10 0.72
CA ASP A 295 -8.11 -12.18 0.11
C ASP A 295 -9.06 -12.94 -0.82
N MET A 296 -10.35 -12.72 -0.62
CA MET A 296 -11.44 -13.41 -1.28
C MET A 296 -12.04 -12.54 -2.37
N ASP A 297 -12.46 -13.17 -3.47
CA ASP A 297 -13.24 -12.49 -4.50
C ASP A 297 -14.64 -12.21 -3.93
N ALA A 298 -14.96 -10.92 -3.78
CA ALA A 298 -16.22 -10.48 -3.20
C ALA A 298 -17.44 -10.93 -4.02
N GLU A 299 -17.31 -10.99 -5.35
CA GLU A 299 -18.40 -11.42 -6.24
C GLU A 299 -18.67 -12.93 -6.10
N SER A 300 -17.65 -13.71 -5.74
CA SER A 300 -17.79 -15.16 -5.57
C SER A 300 -18.73 -15.55 -4.42
N PHE A 301 -18.98 -14.68 -3.44
CA PHE A 301 -19.90 -14.96 -2.32
C PHE A 301 -21.38 -14.88 -2.70
N GLU A 302 -21.72 -14.20 -3.79
CA GLU A 302 -23.12 -13.97 -4.18
C GLU A 302 -23.84 -15.31 -4.43
N GLY A 303 -24.94 -15.54 -3.70
CA GLY A 303 -25.72 -16.77 -3.78
C GLY A 303 -25.04 -18.04 -3.20
N ARG A 304 -23.86 -17.91 -2.58
CA ARG A 304 -23.07 -19.05 -2.03
C ARG A 304 -22.92 -19.05 -0.52
N VAL A 305 -23.54 -18.08 0.17
CA VAL A 305 -23.63 -18.03 1.63
C VAL A 305 -25.07 -18.32 2.02
N ARG A 306 -25.31 -19.34 2.85
CA ARG A 306 -26.65 -19.73 3.31
C ARG A 306 -26.71 -19.88 4.81
N ALA A 307 -27.88 -19.58 5.38
CA ALA A 307 -28.17 -19.82 6.78
C ALA A 307 -29.49 -20.57 6.93
N ARG A 308 -29.57 -21.50 7.88
CA ARG A 308 -30.76 -22.36 8.09
C ARG A 308 -30.94 -22.71 9.55
N TYR A 309 -32.17 -23.00 9.97
CA TYR A 309 -32.39 -23.63 11.27
C TYR A 309 -32.03 -25.12 11.23
N GLY A 310 -31.26 -25.55 12.23
CA GLY A 310 -30.81 -26.93 12.43
C GLY A 310 -31.92 -27.88 12.89
N GLN A 311 -31.58 -29.16 12.99
CA GLN A 311 -32.54 -30.21 13.36
C GLN A 311 -33.10 -30.03 14.78
N GLY A 312 -34.41 -30.22 14.94
CA GLY A 312 -35.11 -30.06 16.23
C GLY A 312 -35.81 -28.72 16.42
N ALA A 313 -35.78 -27.84 15.42
CA ALA A 313 -36.50 -26.55 15.43
C ALA A 313 -37.97 -26.69 15.05
N ALA A 314 -38.83 -25.79 15.54
CA ALA A 314 -40.23 -25.69 15.08
C ALA A 314 -40.31 -25.40 13.58
N THR A 315 -39.26 -24.78 13.05
CA THR A 315 -39.08 -24.32 11.66
C THR A 315 -37.87 -25.03 11.02
N GLU A 316 -37.68 -26.32 11.33
CA GLU A 316 -36.53 -27.12 10.86
C GLU A 316 -36.31 -27.00 9.35
N GLY A 317 -35.07 -26.71 8.95
CA GLY A 317 -34.67 -26.60 7.54
C GLY A 317 -35.14 -25.34 6.83
N ALA A 318 -35.84 -24.43 7.51
CA ALA A 318 -36.17 -23.13 6.93
C ALA A 318 -34.91 -22.30 6.68
N GLU A 319 -34.82 -21.73 5.49
CA GLU A 319 -33.75 -20.84 5.08
C GLU A 319 -33.94 -19.46 5.73
N ILE A 320 -32.87 -18.93 6.31
CA ILE A 320 -32.83 -17.64 6.96
C ILE A 320 -32.24 -16.64 5.95
N PRO A 321 -32.99 -15.60 5.54
CA PRO A 321 -32.46 -14.59 4.64
C PRO A 321 -31.28 -13.84 5.28
N VAL A 322 -30.20 -13.69 4.51
CA VAL A 322 -28.98 -13.01 4.95
C VAL A 322 -28.53 -11.96 3.96
N THR A 323 -28.03 -10.85 4.49
CA THR A 323 -27.24 -9.88 3.75
C THR A 323 -25.77 -10.07 4.10
N ILE A 324 -24.92 -10.10 3.08
CA ILE A 324 -23.47 -10.24 3.25
C ILE A 324 -22.74 -8.92 3.00
N GLY A 325 -21.66 -8.70 3.73
CA GLY A 325 -20.71 -7.63 3.47
C GLY A 325 -19.29 -8.15 3.61
N TYR A 326 -18.53 -8.16 2.51
CA TYR A 326 -17.13 -8.53 2.54
C TYR A 326 -16.23 -7.30 2.66
N ARG A 327 -15.31 -7.32 3.63
CA ARG A 327 -14.31 -6.28 3.84
C ARG A 327 -12.93 -6.82 3.48
N GLY A 328 -12.53 -6.61 2.21
CA GLY A 328 -11.25 -7.09 1.68
C GLY A 328 -10.05 -6.73 2.56
N ARG A 329 -9.97 -5.48 3.05
CA ARG A 329 -8.87 -4.99 3.91
C ARG A 329 -8.60 -5.86 5.14
N ASN A 330 -9.63 -6.49 5.71
CA ASN A 330 -9.51 -7.31 6.92
C ASN A 330 -9.72 -8.81 6.64
N ARG A 331 -10.00 -9.19 5.40
CA ARG A 331 -10.41 -10.54 4.99
C ARG A 331 -11.60 -11.08 5.78
N VAL A 332 -12.53 -10.19 6.15
CA VAL A 332 -13.71 -10.53 6.95
C VAL A 332 -14.98 -10.50 6.10
N LEU A 333 -15.70 -11.60 6.10
CA LEU A 333 -17.10 -11.68 5.68
C LEU A 333 -18.01 -11.45 6.89
N GLU A 334 -18.87 -10.45 6.81
CA GLU A 334 -19.95 -10.19 7.77
C GLU A 334 -21.26 -10.71 7.17
N VAL A 335 -21.91 -11.64 7.86
CA VAL A 335 -23.22 -12.20 7.51
C VAL A 335 -24.23 -11.68 8.51
N ARG A 336 -25.20 -10.92 8.03
CA ARG A 336 -26.26 -10.31 8.84
C ARG A 336 -27.58 -10.96 8.49
N PHE A 337 -28.32 -11.41 9.51
CA PHE A 337 -29.66 -11.94 9.33
C PHE A 337 -30.65 -10.78 9.10
N GLU A 338 -31.54 -10.92 8.14
CA GLU A 338 -32.56 -9.89 7.86
C GLU A 338 -33.66 -9.84 8.91
N GLN A 339 -33.74 -10.88 9.74
CA GLN A 339 -34.72 -11.06 10.81
C GLN A 339 -34.00 -11.51 12.08
N GLU A 340 -34.56 -11.18 13.24
CA GLU A 340 -34.08 -11.67 14.53
C GLU A 340 -34.20 -13.21 14.56
N LEU A 341 -33.15 -13.88 15.02
CA LEU A 341 -33.12 -15.34 15.08
C LEU A 341 -34.10 -15.86 16.12
N GLU A 342 -34.85 -16.91 15.79
CA GLU A 342 -35.66 -17.64 16.76
C GLU A 342 -34.81 -18.16 17.93
N ARG A 343 -35.27 -17.84 19.15
CA ARG A 343 -34.63 -18.24 20.40
C ARG A 343 -34.69 -19.75 20.61
N PHE A 344 -33.69 -20.27 21.31
CA PHE A 344 -33.56 -21.70 21.61
C PHE A 344 -33.52 -22.60 20.37
N GLN A 345 -33.06 -22.06 19.23
CA GLN A 345 -32.87 -22.82 17.99
C GLN A 345 -31.39 -22.96 17.64
N SER A 346 -31.06 -24.08 17.00
CA SER A 346 -29.78 -24.25 16.33
C SER A 346 -29.80 -23.53 14.98
N VAL A 347 -28.74 -22.81 14.65
CA VAL A 347 -28.56 -22.14 13.36
C VAL A 347 -27.29 -22.67 12.71
N THR A 348 -27.39 -23.05 11.44
CA THR A 348 -26.28 -23.51 10.61
C THR A 348 -26.02 -22.50 9.51
N VAL A 349 -24.77 -22.05 9.37
CA VAL A 349 -24.30 -21.18 8.28
C VAL A 349 -23.30 -21.94 7.42
N GLU A 350 -23.50 -21.89 6.11
CA GLU A 350 -22.74 -22.63 5.10
C GLU A 350 -22.10 -21.68 4.09
N LEU A 351 -20.82 -21.93 3.80
CA LEU A 351 -20.10 -21.39 2.64
C LEU A 351 -20.01 -22.51 1.60
N LEU A 352 -20.73 -22.34 0.49
CA LEU A 352 -20.88 -23.36 -0.55
C LEU A 352 -19.72 -23.37 -1.55
N ASP A 353 -19.64 -24.45 -2.33
CA ASP A 353 -18.68 -24.57 -3.44
C ASP A 353 -18.78 -23.40 -4.43
N GLY A 354 -17.61 -22.97 -4.94
CA GLY A 354 -17.49 -21.91 -5.94
C GLY A 354 -17.17 -20.53 -5.37
N ILE A 355 -16.98 -20.41 -4.06
CA ILE A 355 -16.31 -19.26 -3.44
C ILE A 355 -14.80 -19.38 -3.70
N SER A 356 -14.14 -18.28 -4.08
CA SER A 356 -12.73 -18.30 -4.44
C SER A 356 -11.95 -17.10 -3.89
N ALA A 357 -10.64 -17.27 -3.78
CA ALA A 357 -9.70 -16.17 -3.62
C ALA A 357 -9.65 -15.29 -4.89
N ASN A 358 -9.08 -14.09 -4.78
CA ASN A 358 -8.91 -13.17 -5.93
C ASN A 358 -8.11 -13.76 -7.10
N ASP A 359 -7.31 -14.80 -6.85
CA ASP A 359 -6.55 -15.52 -7.88
C ASP A 359 -7.31 -16.71 -8.49
N GLY A 360 -8.58 -16.89 -8.13
CA GLY A 360 -9.44 -17.99 -8.58
C GLY A 360 -9.25 -19.30 -7.82
N THR A 361 -8.38 -19.36 -6.81
CA THR A 361 -8.21 -20.57 -5.98
C THR A 361 -9.48 -20.83 -5.15
N PRO A 362 -10.09 -22.02 -5.23
CA PRO A 362 -11.35 -22.28 -4.53
C PRO A 362 -11.18 -22.42 -3.01
N LEU A 363 -12.13 -21.88 -2.25
CA LEU A 363 -12.33 -22.16 -0.84
C LEU A 363 -13.03 -23.51 -0.69
N PRO A 364 -12.49 -24.46 0.10
CA PRO A 364 -13.22 -25.66 0.46
C PRO A 364 -14.53 -25.30 1.19
N PRO A 365 -15.65 -26.00 0.93
CA PRO A 365 -16.89 -25.77 1.64
C PRO A 365 -16.70 -25.79 3.15
N TRP A 366 -17.34 -24.84 3.81
CA TRP A 366 -17.20 -24.65 5.25
C TRP A 366 -18.57 -24.48 5.89
N THR A 367 -18.71 -24.96 7.12
CA THR A 367 -19.98 -24.93 7.83
C THR A 367 -19.74 -24.68 9.31
N ILE A 368 -20.61 -23.88 9.90
CA ILE A 368 -20.68 -23.66 11.34
C ILE A 368 -22.11 -23.84 11.82
N THR A 369 -22.24 -24.41 13.03
CA THR A 369 -23.52 -24.51 13.73
C THR A 369 -23.35 -23.90 15.12
N PHE A 370 -24.33 -23.11 15.57
CA PHE A 370 -24.38 -22.53 16.92
C PHE A 370 -25.83 -22.52 17.43
N PHE A 371 -26.02 -22.24 18.72
CA PHE A 371 -27.32 -22.25 19.38
C PHE A 371 -27.70 -20.87 19.92
N VAL A 372 -28.89 -20.40 19.54
CA VAL A 372 -29.42 -19.08 19.91
C VAL A 372 -29.93 -19.09 21.35
N GLY A 373 -29.51 -18.09 22.11
CA GLY A 373 -29.86 -17.86 23.51
C GLY A 373 -31.30 -17.41 23.75
N GLY A 374 -31.58 -17.18 25.03
CA GLY A 374 -32.94 -16.96 25.57
C GLY A 374 -33.44 -15.54 25.60
#